data_AF-A0A1G1L0V8-F1
#
_entry.id   AF-A0A1G1L0V8-F1
#
_cell.length_a   1.000
_cell.length_b   1.000
_cell.length_c   1.000
_cell.angle_alpha   90.00
_cell.angle_beta   90.00
_cell.angle_gamma   90.00
#
_symmetry.space_group_name_H-M   'P 1'
#
loop_
_entity.id
_entity.type
_entity.pdbx_description
1 polymer ?
#
loop_
_entity_poly.entity_id
_entity_poly.type
_entity_poly.pdbx_seq_one_letter_code
_entity_poly.pdbx_strand_id
1 'polypeptide(L)'
;MKIRTFAHKGLRRLYVEDSVKALPPDTVDKLRKMLAYLDDMEDPEELRTLTAWKAHTLTGDRKGTWSLSVTRNRRLTFRIDAAEREICDVNLEDYH
;
A
#
# COMPACT_ATOMS: atom_id res chain seq x y z
N MET A 1 -10.63 7.05 -0.88
CA MET A 1 -10.62 5.99 0.15
C MET A 1 -9.69 6.47 1.24
N LYS A 2 -9.95 6.19 2.51
CA LYS A 2 -9.08 6.68 3.59
C LYS A 2 -8.25 5.58 4.20
N ILE A 3 -6.94 5.83 4.35
CA ILE A 3 -6.05 4.89 5.03
C ILE A 3 -6.30 4.98 6.53
N ARG A 4 -6.62 3.85 7.16
CA ARG A 4 -6.97 3.78 8.59
C ARG A 4 -5.92 3.12 9.43
N THR A 5 -5.43 1.96 9.02
CA THR A 5 -4.52 1.16 9.83
C THR A 5 -3.29 0.74 9.04
N PHE A 6 -2.19 0.62 9.77
CA PHE A 6 -0.90 0.21 9.25
C PHE A 6 -0.38 -0.95 10.08
N ALA A 7 -0.06 -2.06 9.42
CA ALA A 7 0.72 -3.14 10.04
C ALA A 7 2.21 -2.77 10.12
N HIS A 8 2.73 -2.03 9.11
CA HIS A 8 4.12 -1.61 9.08
C HIS A 8 4.34 -0.26 9.79
N LYS A 9 5.07 -0.27 10.91
CA LYS A 9 5.34 0.94 11.71
C LYS A 9 6.07 2.05 10.93
N GLY A 10 6.97 1.70 10.02
CA GLY A 10 7.68 2.67 9.18
C GLY A 10 6.76 3.36 8.17
N LEU A 11 5.75 2.65 7.63
CA LEU A 11 4.79 3.26 6.71
C LEU A 11 3.85 4.21 7.46
N ARG A 12 3.41 3.82 8.66
CA ARG A 12 2.62 4.70 9.53
C ARG A 12 3.35 6.01 9.82
N ARG A 13 4.64 5.94 10.14
CA ARG A 13 5.47 7.12 10.41
C ARG A 13 5.66 7.99 9.17
N LEU A 14 5.87 7.38 7.99
CA LEU A 14 5.93 8.14 6.75
C LEU A 14 4.60 8.85 6.46
N TYR A 15 3.47 8.17 6.68
CA TYR A 15 2.14 8.74 6.40
C TYR A 15 1.74 9.86 7.37
N VAL A 16 1.98 9.69 8.68
CA VAL A 16 1.53 10.64 9.71
C VAL A 16 2.53 11.77 9.96
N GLU A 17 3.83 11.46 9.91
CA GLU A 17 4.90 12.35 10.40
C GLU A 17 5.90 12.74 9.30
N ASP A 18 5.69 12.27 8.06
CA ASP A 18 6.67 12.35 6.95
C ASP A 18 8.06 11.78 7.32
N SER A 19 8.11 10.88 8.30
CA SER A 19 9.36 10.32 8.80
C SER A 19 9.77 9.09 8.00
N VAL A 20 10.97 9.15 7.41
CA VAL A 20 11.55 8.08 6.58
C VAL A 20 12.26 6.98 7.39
N LYS A 21 12.22 7.08 8.73
CA LYS A 21 12.91 6.14 9.63
C LYS A 21 12.32 4.73 9.47
N ALA A 22 13.19 3.73 9.39
CA ALA A 22 12.85 2.32 9.21
C ALA A 22 12.18 1.99 7.85
N LEU A 23 12.45 2.80 6.83
CA LEU A 23 12.16 2.49 5.43
C LEU A 23 13.46 2.44 4.61
N PRO A 24 13.54 1.55 3.60
CA PRO A 24 14.64 1.57 2.64
C PRO A 24 14.67 2.91 1.88
N PRO A 25 15.79 3.66 1.89
CA PRO A 25 15.86 5.01 1.29
C PRO A 25 15.43 5.07 -0.18
N ASP A 26 15.76 4.04 -0.95
CA ASP A 26 15.45 3.89 -2.37
C ASP A 26 13.95 3.73 -2.66
N THR A 27 13.14 3.47 -1.62
CA THR A 27 11.69 3.26 -1.75
C THR A 27 10.84 4.44 -1.29
N VAL A 28 11.40 5.37 -0.52
CA VAL A 28 10.67 6.41 0.21
C VAL A 28 9.76 7.24 -0.70
N ASP A 29 10.32 7.82 -1.76
CA ASP A 29 9.55 8.72 -2.63
C ASP A 29 8.43 8.00 -3.36
N LYS A 30 8.66 6.75 -3.75
CA LYS A 30 7.62 5.93 -4.37
C LYS A 30 6.53 5.56 -3.37
N LEU A 31 6.89 5.18 -2.15
CA LEU A 31 5.94 4.87 -1.08
C LEU A 31 5.09 6.10 -0.73
N ARG A 32 5.69 7.29 -0.64
CA ARG A 32 4.96 8.54 -0.40
C ARG A 32 3.90 8.79 -1.48
N LYS A 33 4.27 8.64 -2.76
CA LYS A 33 3.35 8.78 -3.90
C LYS A 33 2.22 7.75 -3.87
N MET A 34 2.55 6.49 -3.56
CA MET A 34 1.57 5.42 -3.46
C MET A 34 0.58 5.68 -2.32
N LEU A 35 1.06 6.04 -1.13
CA LEU A 35 0.20 6.34 0.02
C LEU A 35 -0.71 7.55 -0.25
N ALA A 36 -0.19 8.60 -0.88
CA ALA A 36 -0.99 9.77 -1.27
C ALA A 36 -2.10 9.39 -2.27
N TYR A 37 -1.77 8.57 -3.29
CA TYR A 37 -2.77 8.08 -4.24
C TYR A 37 -3.85 7.24 -3.54
N LEU A 38 -3.43 6.31 -2.69
CA LEU A 38 -4.36 5.43 -1.96
C LEU A 38 -5.32 6.21 -1.05
N ASP A 39 -4.86 7.32 -0.45
CA ASP A 39 -5.70 8.16 0.41
C ASP A 39 -6.67 9.08 -0.36
N ASP A 40 -6.50 9.19 -1.67
CA ASP A 40 -7.29 10.05 -2.56
C ASP A 40 -8.22 9.26 -3.48
N MET A 41 -7.79 8.07 -3.95
CA MET A 41 -8.52 7.24 -4.94
C MET A 41 -9.97 6.96 -4.54
N GLU A 42 -10.91 6.92 -5.48
CA GLU A 42 -12.33 6.72 -5.15
C GLU A 42 -12.77 5.27 -5.32
N ASP A 43 -12.19 4.59 -6.31
CA ASP A 43 -12.49 3.21 -6.71
C ASP A 43 -11.22 2.34 -6.70
N PRO A 44 -11.22 1.17 -6.04
CA PRO A 44 -10.08 0.24 -6.07
C PRO A 44 -9.65 -0.21 -7.46
N GLU A 45 -10.58 -0.26 -8.41
CA GLU A 45 -10.30 -0.74 -9.77
C GLU A 45 -9.41 0.25 -10.53
N GLU A 46 -9.32 1.52 -10.12
CA GLU A 46 -8.33 2.48 -10.61
C GLU A 46 -6.90 1.94 -10.48
N LEU A 47 -6.61 1.17 -9.42
CA LEU A 47 -5.28 0.60 -9.19
C LEU A 47 -4.84 -0.33 -10.31
N ARG A 48 -5.79 -1.00 -10.99
CA ARG A 48 -5.47 -1.90 -12.11
C ARG A 48 -5.01 -1.15 -13.34
N THR A 49 -5.41 0.12 -13.48
CA THR A 49 -4.98 0.97 -14.59
C THR A 49 -3.51 1.42 -14.43
N LEU A 50 -2.99 1.39 -13.20
CA LEU A 50 -1.61 1.75 -12.85
C LEU A 50 -0.64 0.59 -13.12
N THR A 51 -0.37 0.33 -14.41
CA THR A 51 0.49 -0.77 -14.87
C THR A 51 1.87 -0.78 -14.21
N ALA A 52 2.43 0.39 -13.89
CA ALA A 52 3.72 0.53 -13.21
C ALA A 52 3.75 -0.09 -11.80
N TRP A 53 2.60 -0.22 -11.15
CA TRP A 53 2.48 -0.79 -9.81
C TRP A 53 2.08 -2.27 -9.84
N LYS A 54 1.77 -2.84 -11.00
CA LYS A 54 1.42 -4.27 -11.16
C LYS A 54 0.37 -4.72 -10.13
N ALA A 55 -0.64 -3.89 -9.90
CA ALA A 55 -1.64 -4.12 -8.87
C ALA A 55 -2.43 -5.39 -9.15
N HIS A 56 -2.56 -6.24 -8.14
CA HIS A 56 -3.38 -7.43 -8.19
C HIS A 56 -3.87 -7.80 -6.80
N THR A 57 -4.95 -8.58 -6.73
CA THR A 57 -5.43 -9.16 -5.49
C THR A 57 -4.78 -10.52 -5.28
N LEU A 58 -4.37 -10.80 -4.03
CA LEU A 58 -3.85 -12.09 -3.62
C LEU A 58 -4.99 -13.13 -3.57
N THR A 59 -4.60 -14.40 -3.60
CA THR A 59 -5.49 -15.57 -3.53
C THR A 59 -5.13 -16.45 -2.32
N GLY A 60 -5.86 -17.56 -2.13
CA GLY A 60 -5.66 -18.46 -0.99
C GLY A 60 -6.02 -17.81 0.35
N ASP A 61 -5.20 -18.03 1.38
CA ASP A 61 -5.45 -17.56 2.76
C ASP A 61 -5.46 -16.04 2.89
N ARG A 62 -4.92 -15.33 1.89
CA ARG A 62 -4.87 -13.86 1.84
C ARG A 62 -5.83 -13.27 0.81
N LYS A 63 -6.82 -14.05 0.36
CA LYS A 63 -7.80 -13.63 -0.65
C LYS A 63 -8.41 -12.27 -0.31
N GLY A 64 -8.41 -11.37 -1.29
CA GLY A 64 -8.94 -10.01 -1.14
C GLY A 64 -7.93 -8.98 -0.64
N THR A 65 -6.71 -9.39 -0.28
CA THR A 65 -5.60 -8.47 -0.03
C THR A 65 -5.07 -7.93 -1.35
N TRP A 66 -4.91 -6.62 -1.47
CA TRP A 66 -4.23 -5.98 -2.59
C TRP A 66 -2.71 -6.07 -2.43
N SER A 67 -2.01 -6.21 -3.55
CA SER A 67 -0.55 -6.23 -3.62
C SER A 67 -0.07 -5.37 -4.78
N LEU A 68 0.77 -4.39 -4.47
CA LEU A 68 1.37 -3.46 -5.42
C LEU A 68 2.90 -3.55 -5.36
N SER A 69 3.54 -3.48 -6.52
CA SER A 69 4.99 -3.54 -6.66
C SER A 69 5.64 -2.20 -6.27
N VAL A 70 6.42 -2.23 -5.18
CA VAL A 70 7.27 -1.11 -4.77
C VAL A 70 8.61 -1.20 -5.49
N THR A 71 9.34 -2.29 -5.28
CA THR A 71 10.57 -2.64 -6.01
C THR A 71 10.43 -4.03 -6.65
N ARG A 72 11.53 -4.60 -7.14
CA ARG A 72 11.57 -6.00 -7.59
C ARG A 72 11.09 -6.95 -6.48
N ASN A 73 11.62 -6.77 -5.26
CA ASN A 73 11.41 -7.69 -4.15
C ASN A 73 10.43 -7.18 -3.09
N ARG A 74 10.03 -5.90 -3.12
CA ARG A 74 9.10 -5.35 -2.12
C ARG A 74 7.70 -5.16 -2.64
N ARG A 75 6.70 -5.45 -1.80
CA ARG A 75 5.28 -5.25 -2.07
C ARG A 75 4.65 -4.37 -1.01
N LEU A 76 3.82 -3.43 -1.46
CA LEU A 76 2.88 -2.71 -0.60
C LEU A 76 1.59 -3.51 -0.62
N THR A 77 1.17 -4.01 0.53
CA THR A 77 -0.04 -4.83 0.69
C THR A 77 -1.02 -4.14 1.62
N PHE A 78 -2.31 -4.34 1.37
CA PHE A 78 -3.39 -3.77 2.19
C PHE A 78 -4.73 -4.44 1.87
N ARG A 79 -5.70 -4.26 2.76
CA ARG A 79 -7.10 -4.65 2.51
C ARG A 79 -7.94 -3.40 2.27
N ILE A 80 -9.00 -3.55 1.50
CA ILE A 80 -9.99 -2.49 1.30
C ILE A 80 -11.31 -2.96 1.91
N ASP A 81 -11.85 -2.15 2.81
CA ASP A 81 -13.24 -2.24 3.22
C ASP A 81 -14.08 -1.40 2.26
N ALA A 82 -14.81 -2.06 1.37
CA ALA A 82 -15.63 -1.39 0.36
C ALA A 82 -16.87 -0.72 0.96
N ALA A 83 -17.38 -1.20 2.09
CA ALA A 83 -18.56 -0.62 2.74
C ALA A 83 -18.21 0.72 3.38
N GLU A 84 -17.07 0.77 4.09
CA GLU A 84 -16.61 2.00 4.76
C GLU A 84 -15.73 2.89 3.86
N ARG A 85 -15.33 2.39 2.68
CA ARG A 85 -14.39 3.04 1.74
C ARG A 85 -13.01 3.29 2.39
N GLU A 86 -12.54 2.31 3.15
CA GLU A 86 -11.33 2.39 3.97
C GLU A 86 -10.25 1.43 3.52
N ILE A 87 -9.00 1.82 3.73
CA ILE A 87 -7.81 0.99 3.49
C ILE A 87 -7.20 0.61 4.83
N CYS A 88 -7.04 -0.68 5.06
CA CYS A 88 -6.60 -1.25 6.32
C CYS A 88 -5.38 -2.16 6.15
N ASP A 89 -4.66 -2.35 7.26
CA ASP A 89 -3.51 -3.24 7.41
C ASP A 89 -2.40 -2.96 6.40
N VAL A 90 -2.15 -1.69 6.11
CA VAL A 90 -1.12 -1.29 5.14
C VAL A 90 0.25 -1.78 5.61
N ASN A 91 0.91 -2.57 4.76
CA ASN A 91 2.16 -3.26 5.08
C ASN A 91 3.18 -3.15 3.95
N LEU A 92 4.47 -3.20 4.31
CA LEU A 92 5.59 -3.31 3.36
C LEU A 92 6.24 -4.67 3.54
N GLU A 93 6.05 -5.56 2.59
CA GLU A 93 6.55 -6.93 2.61
C GLU A 93 7.79 -7.08 1.72
N ASP A 94 8.78 -7.82 2.20
CA ASP A 94 9.88 -8.33 1.38
C ASP A 94 9.52 -9.75 0.91
N TYR A 95 9.63 -10.00 -0.39
CA TYR A 95 9.26 -11.26 -1.04
C TYR A 95 10.46 -12.21 -1.21
N HIS A 96 11.46 -12.08 -0.34
CA HIS A 96 12.62 -12.97 -0.22
C HIS A 96 12.83 -13.42 1.23
#